data_AF-A0A932U9R2-F1
#
_entry.id   AF-A0A932U9R2-F1
#
_cell.length_a   1.000
_cell.length_b   1.000
_cell.length_c   1.000
_cell.angle_alpha   90.00
_cell.angle_beta   90.00
_cell.angle_gamma   90.00
#
_symmetry.space_group_name_H-M   'P 1'
#
loop_
_entity.id
_entity.type
_entity.pdbx_description
1 polymer ?
#
loop_
_entity_poly.entity_id
_entity_poly.type
_entity_poly.pdbx_seq_one_letter_code
_entity_poly.pdbx_strand_id
1 'polypeptide(L)'
;MRTLTPPLNDEITPTIALEVGPAVASPADTRRRRWAWRLAAAGVVVFLAVLAYAETVWLHTSLPQDRVSRVTLIALPASASADAGRAGESLDQASLDQTSLDRLIASAADPTLLDEIGAKLDFRNPDTGEPVSLAQLGVSMRGGGQCIRVQTRSGRTVTGALLYNAVRGPDRSTTEAVARAWSQLFMERSAAELAGVSLQPAHTLEVPYEICR
;
A
#
# COMPACT_ATOMS: atom_id res chain seq x y z
N MET A 1 -52.16 55.28 23.01
CA MET A 1 -53.59 55.39 22.63
C MET A 1 -54.30 54.10 23.03
N ARG A 2 -55.52 54.20 23.59
CA ARG A 2 -56.58 53.17 23.75
C ARG A 2 -56.12 51.72 24.09
N THR A 3 -56.15 51.25 25.34
CA THR A 3 -57.32 50.75 26.13
C THR A 3 -58.33 49.88 25.37
N LEU A 4 -58.44 48.59 25.74
CA LEU A 4 -59.64 47.97 26.37
C LEU A 4 -59.53 46.41 26.49
N THR A 5 -59.59 45.93 27.73
CA THR A 5 -60.07 44.60 28.21
C THR A 5 -61.61 44.62 28.40
N PRO A 6 -62.31 43.56 28.87
CA PRO A 6 -62.03 42.10 28.91
C PRO A 6 -62.97 41.41 27.86
N PRO A 7 -63.82 40.35 28.08
CA PRO A 7 -63.98 39.33 29.16
C PRO A 7 -62.75 38.41 29.34
N LEU A 8 -62.67 37.37 30.17
CA LEU A 8 -63.59 36.53 31.01
C LEU A 8 -64.37 35.39 30.31
N ASN A 9 -63.83 34.16 30.40
CA ASN A 9 -64.59 32.93 30.22
C ASN A 9 -64.09 31.90 31.26
N ASP A 10 -64.90 31.64 32.29
CA ASP A 10 -64.64 30.61 33.30
C ASP A 10 -64.94 29.23 32.69
N GLU A 11 -63.95 28.62 32.02
CA GLU A 11 -64.08 27.23 31.58
C GLU A 11 -63.68 26.29 32.72
N ILE A 12 -64.69 25.94 33.53
CA ILE A 12 -64.59 24.99 34.64
C ILE A 12 -64.02 23.67 34.10
N THR A 13 -62.72 23.44 34.34
CA THR A 13 -62.07 22.19 33.96
C THR A 13 -62.44 21.13 35.00
N PRO A 14 -63.24 20.09 34.69
CA PRO A 14 -63.43 19.00 35.61
C PRO A 14 -62.10 18.25 35.72
N THR A 15 -61.40 18.43 36.85
CA THR A 15 -60.26 17.59 37.22
C THR A 15 -60.79 16.20 37.57
N ILE A 16 -61.09 15.41 36.53
CA ILE A 16 -61.34 13.98 36.68
C ILE A 16 -59.99 13.37 37.05
N ALA A 17 -59.79 13.16 38.35
CA ALA A 17 -58.72 12.32 38.85
C ALA A 17 -58.98 10.88 38.38
N LEU A 18 -58.57 10.56 37.16
CA LEU A 18 -58.35 9.17 36.77
C LEU A 18 -57.20 8.64 37.62
N GLU A 19 -57.55 7.98 38.72
CA GLU A 19 -56.72 6.92 39.27
C GLU A 19 -56.56 5.86 38.17
N VAL A 20 -55.54 6.02 37.35
CA VAL A 20 -55.00 4.94 36.52
C VAL A 20 -54.32 3.98 37.48
N GLY A 21 -55.14 3.18 38.16
CA GLY A 21 -54.67 2.03 38.92
C GLY A 21 -53.73 1.21 38.02
N PRO A 22 -52.58 0.76 38.53
CA PRO A 22 -51.54 0.17 37.69
C PRO A 22 -52.14 -1.00 36.91
N ALA A 23 -52.20 -0.86 35.59
CA ALA A 23 -52.75 -1.88 34.71
C ALA A 23 -51.99 -3.17 34.95
N VAL A 24 -52.64 -4.12 35.64
CA VAL A 24 -52.04 -5.39 36.05
C VAL A 24 -51.75 -6.17 34.79
N ALA A 25 -50.51 -6.04 34.29
CA ALA A 25 -50.07 -6.61 33.04
C ALA A 25 -50.28 -8.12 33.09
N SER A 26 -51.24 -8.62 32.31
CA SER A 26 -51.60 -10.03 32.31
C SER A 26 -50.36 -10.87 32.03
N PRO A 27 -50.10 -11.96 32.79
CA PRO A 27 -48.90 -12.78 32.59
C PRO A 27 -48.78 -13.34 31.17
N ALA A 28 -49.90 -13.45 30.44
CA ALA A 28 -49.92 -13.80 29.01
C ALA A 28 -49.17 -12.78 28.12
N ASP A 29 -49.35 -11.49 28.35
CA ASP A 29 -48.75 -10.42 27.53
C ASP A 29 -47.24 -10.31 27.77
N THR A 30 -46.81 -10.47 29.02
CA THR A 30 -45.37 -10.51 29.35
C THR A 30 -44.66 -11.67 28.64
N ARG A 31 -45.32 -12.82 28.48
CA ARG A 31 -44.77 -13.99 27.76
C ARG A 31 -44.68 -13.70 26.26
N ARG A 32 -45.72 -13.19 25.62
CA ARG A 32 -45.68 -12.79 24.18
C ARG A 32 -44.61 -11.74 23.92
N ARG A 33 -44.52 -10.71 24.78
CA ARG A 33 -43.52 -9.64 24.66
C ARG A 33 -42.08 -10.16 24.78
N ARG A 34 -41.81 -11.11 25.69
CA ARG A 34 -40.50 -11.77 25.79
C ARG A 34 -40.12 -12.59 24.55
N TRP A 35 -41.08 -13.27 23.91
CA TRP A 35 -40.83 -13.99 22.65
C TRP A 35 -40.56 -13.04 21.48
N ALA A 36 -41.34 -11.96 21.34
CA ALA A 36 -41.10 -10.94 20.32
C ALA A 36 -39.71 -10.29 20.46
N TRP A 37 -39.29 -9.94 21.69
CA TRP A 37 -37.95 -9.42 21.96
C TRP A 37 -36.83 -10.41 21.60
N ARG A 38 -37.01 -11.71 21.84
CA ARG A 38 -36.03 -12.73 21.45
C ARG A 38 -35.89 -12.86 19.94
N LEU A 39 -36.99 -12.81 19.19
CA LEU A 39 -36.97 -12.85 17.73
C LEU A 39 -36.33 -11.58 17.13
N ALA A 40 -36.66 -10.40 17.68
CA ALA A 40 -36.02 -9.15 17.27
C ALA A 40 -34.51 -9.16 17.54
N ALA A 41 -34.08 -9.59 18.74
CA ALA A 41 -32.67 -9.73 19.08
C ALA A 41 -31.94 -10.72 18.18
N ALA A 42 -32.54 -11.88 17.88
CA ALA A 42 -31.98 -12.85 16.94
C ALA A 42 -31.83 -12.27 15.53
N GLY A 43 -32.83 -11.53 15.04
CA GLY A 43 -32.75 -10.83 13.74
C GLY A 43 -31.62 -9.80 13.69
N VAL A 44 -31.43 -9.01 14.75
CA VAL A 44 -30.32 -8.05 14.86
C VAL A 44 -28.96 -8.77 14.87
N VAL A 45 -28.81 -9.87 15.62
CA VAL A 45 -27.56 -10.65 15.66
C VAL A 45 -27.24 -11.25 14.29
N VAL A 46 -28.23 -11.79 13.57
CA VAL A 46 -28.04 -12.31 12.21
C VAL A 46 -27.65 -11.19 11.24
N PHE A 47 -28.30 -10.03 11.31
CA PHE A 47 -27.96 -8.89 10.46
C PHE A 47 -26.53 -8.37 10.71
N LEU A 48 -26.11 -8.27 11.98
CA LEU A 48 -24.73 -7.90 12.35
C LEU A 48 -23.71 -8.95 11.89
N ALA A 49 -24.03 -10.25 11.96
CA ALA A 49 -23.17 -11.31 11.46
C ALA A 49 -23.03 -11.25 9.93
N VAL A 50 -24.10 -10.92 9.18
CA VAL A 50 -24.05 -10.71 7.73
C VAL A 50 -23.23 -9.47 7.38
N LEU A 51 -23.35 -8.37 8.13
CA LEU A 51 -22.52 -7.17 7.96
C LEU A 51 -21.03 -7.47 8.21
N ALA A 52 -20.70 -8.15 9.32
CA ALA A 52 -19.33 -8.53 9.63
C ALA A 52 -18.75 -9.50 8.58
N TYR A 53 -19.54 -10.43 8.05
CA TYR A 53 -19.13 -11.30 6.94
C TYR A 53 -18.89 -10.50 5.64
N ALA A 54 -19.76 -9.55 5.32
CA ALA A 54 -19.58 -8.67 4.17
C ALA A 54 -18.33 -7.78 4.31
N GLU A 55 -18.04 -7.27 5.51
CA GLU A 55 -16.84 -6.46 5.78
C GLU A 55 -15.55 -7.29 5.69
N THR A 56 -15.54 -8.49 6.26
CA THR A 56 -14.34 -9.36 6.31
C THR A 56 -14.05 -10.11 5.03
N VAL A 57 -15.08 -10.57 4.29
CA VAL A 57 -14.91 -11.38 3.08
C VAL A 57 -15.18 -10.57 1.82
N TRP A 58 -16.32 -9.87 1.76
CA TRP A 58 -16.73 -9.20 0.53
C TRP A 58 -15.90 -7.93 0.30
N LEU A 59 -15.75 -7.05 1.28
CA LEU A 59 -14.94 -5.83 1.16
C LEU A 59 -13.48 -6.14 0.77
N HIS A 60 -12.90 -7.19 1.34
CA HIS A 60 -11.53 -7.63 1.03
C HIS A 60 -11.36 -8.23 -0.36
N THR A 61 -12.43 -8.72 -0.99
CA THR A 61 -12.40 -9.31 -2.35
C THR A 61 -12.98 -8.40 -3.43
N SER A 62 -13.86 -7.45 -3.09
CA SER A 62 -14.54 -6.56 -4.02
C SER A 62 -13.91 -5.17 -4.14
N LEU A 63 -13.15 -4.70 -3.14
CA LEU A 63 -12.37 -3.49 -3.27
C LEU A 63 -11.06 -3.81 -4.02
N PRO A 64 -10.70 -3.05 -5.07
CA PRO A 64 -9.40 -3.17 -5.71
C PRO A 64 -8.31 -2.79 -4.70
N GLN A 65 -7.65 -3.81 -4.14
CA GLN A 65 -6.52 -3.59 -3.25
C GLN A 65 -5.31 -3.23 -4.12
N ASP A 66 -4.97 -1.94 -4.20
CA ASP A 66 -3.71 -1.45 -4.76
C ASP A 66 -2.54 -2.27 -4.18
N ARG A 67 -2.06 -3.26 -4.94
CA ARG A 67 -0.92 -4.09 -4.54
C ARG A 67 0.33 -3.30 -4.84
N VAL A 68 1.23 -3.19 -3.87
CA VAL A 68 2.50 -2.47 -4.03
C VAL A 68 3.65 -3.43 -3.83
N SER A 69 4.31 -3.80 -4.93
CA SER A 69 5.57 -4.55 -4.90
C SER A 69 6.73 -3.56 -4.89
N ARG A 70 7.67 -3.75 -3.97
CA ARG A 70 8.84 -2.88 -3.82
C ARG A 70 10.12 -3.67 -4.09
N VAL A 71 11.00 -3.13 -4.91
CA VAL A 71 12.34 -3.68 -5.12
C VAL A 71 13.37 -2.61 -4.79
N THR A 72 14.52 -3.04 -4.29
CA THR A 72 15.62 -2.15 -3.94
C THR A 72 16.93 -2.83 -4.33
N LEU A 73 17.72 -2.12 -5.12
CA LEU A 73 19.05 -2.48 -5.56
C LEU A 73 20.06 -1.54 -4.89
N ILE A 74 21.28 -2.02 -4.73
CA ILE A 74 22.42 -1.24 -4.25
C ILE A 74 23.48 -1.25 -5.35
N ALA A 75 23.84 -0.06 -5.82
CA ALA A 75 24.93 0.17 -6.75
C ALA A 75 26.17 0.58 -5.96
N LEU A 76 27.23 -0.22 -6.06
CA LEU A 76 28.53 0.04 -5.46
C LEU A 76 29.62 -0.04 -6.53
N PRO A 77 30.79 0.58 -6.33
CA PRO A 77 31.96 0.24 -7.12
C PRO A 77 32.22 -1.27 -7.06
N ALA A 78 32.48 -1.90 -8.20
CA ALA A 78 32.68 -3.36 -8.30
C ALA A 78 33.82 -3.83 -7.38
N SER A 79 34.85 -3.00 -7.25
CA SER A 79 35.94 -3.13 -6.29
C SER A 79 35.49 -3.18 -4.83
N ALA A 80 34.52 -2.36 -4.43
CA ALA A 80 33.94 -2.37 -3.09
C ALA A 80 32.96 -3.53 -2.86
N SER A 81 32.24 -3.97 -3.90
CA SER A 81 31.41 -5.19 -3.82
C SER A 81 32.25 -6.45 -3.68
N ALA A 82 33.46 -6.49 -4.29
CA ALA A 82 34.43 -7.55 -4.08
C ALA A 82 34.93 -7.56 -2.63
N ASP A 83 35.31 -6.40 -2.07
CA ASP A 83 35.77 -6.24 -0.68
C ASP A 83 34.70 -6.61 0.38
N ALA A 84 33.41 -6.59 0.01
CA ALA A 84 32.33 -7.14 0.83
C ALA A 84 32.34 -8.69 0.88
N GLY A 85 32.98 -9.37 -0.09
CA GLY A 85 33.00 -10.83 -0.24
C GLY A 85 34.39 -11.52 -0.14
N ARG A 86 35.48 -10.86 -0.55
CA ARG A 86 36.87 -11.34 -0.48
C ARG A 86 37.84 -10.17 -0.32
N ALA A 87 38.89 -10.38 0.47
CA ALA A 87 39.88 -9.34 0.77
C ALA A 87 41.00 -9.25 -0.30
N GLY A 88 41.41 -8.03 -0.62
CA GLY A 88 42.82 -7.74 -0.87
C GLY A 88 43.23 -7.24 -2.26
N GLU A 89 42.77 -6.05 -2.67
CA GLU A 89 43.49 -5.20 -3.64
C GLU A 89 43.50 -3.73 -3.19
N SER A 90 44.60 -3.00 -3.43
CA SER A 90 44.74 -1.60 -3.02
C SER A 90 44.01 -0.67 -3.98
N LEU A 91 42.83 -0.21 -3.56
CA LEU A 91 41.86 0.48 -4.40
C LEU A 91 41.63 1.92 -3.91
N ASP A 92 42.54 2.85 -4.21
CA ASP A 92 42.47 4.24 -3.71
C ASP A 92 41.38 5.13 -4.37
N GLN A 93 40.58 4.58 -5.29
CA GLN A 93 39.43 5.25 -5.94
C GLN A 93 38.15 4.39 -5.93
N ALA A 94 37.83 3.76 -4.80
CA ALA A 94 36.62 2.95 -4.62
C ALA A 94 35.38 3.78 -4.21
N SER A 95 34.96 4.77 -5.00
CA SER A 95 33.68 5.47 -4.82
C SER A 95 33.12 5.94 -6.15
N LEU A 96 31.80 5.87 -6.32
CA LEU A 96 31.14 6.42 -7.50
C LEU A 96 31.24 7.96 -7.46
N ASP A 97 31.58 8.56 -8.59
CA ASP A 97 31.53 10.01 -8.74
C ASP A 97 30.08 10.49 -8.84
N GLN A 98 29.85 11.77 -8.54
CA GLN A 98 28.51 12.36 -8.50
C GLN A 98 27.76 12.20 -9.84
N THR A 99 28.45 12.32 -10.98
CA THR A 99 27.84 12.17 -12.32
C THR A 99 27.34 10.76 -12.57
N SER A 100 28.03 9.75 -12.04
CA SER A 100 27.61 8.35 -12.15
C SER A 100 26.46 8.04 -11.20
N LEU A 101 26.47 8.62 -9.99
CA LEU A 101 25.34 8.53 -9.04
C LEU A 101 24.07 9.17 -9.63
N ASP A 102 24.16 10.39 -10.15
CA ASP A 102 23.03 11.11 -10.72
C ASP A 102 22.46 10.38 -11.95
N ARG A 103 23.31 9.81 -12.81
CA ARG A 103 22.88 8.96 -13.93
C ARG A 103 22.18 7.68 -13.49
N LEU A 104 22.70 6.97 -12.50
CA LEU A 104 22.04 5.78 -11.93
C LEU A 104 20.67 6.11 -11.34
N ILE A 105 20.57 7.20 -10.59
CA ILE A 105 19.32 7.63 -9.95
C ILE A 105 18.29 8.08 -11.00
N ALA A 106 18.71 8.82 -12.03
CA ALA A 106 17.84 9.23 -13.14
C ALA A 106 17.36 8.03 -13.96
N SER A 107 18.26 7.11 -14.33
CA SER A 107 17.93 5.88 -15.07
C SER A 107 16.97 4.98 -14.28
N ALA A 108 17.16 4.85 -12.95
CA ALA A 108 16.23 4.08 -12.11
C ALA A 108 14.81 4.66 -12.07
N ALA A 109 14.65 5.95 -12.35
CA ALA A 109 13.39 6.69 -12.39
C ALA A 109 12.83 6.90 -13.82
N ASP A 110 13.47 6.35 -14.85
CA ASP A 110 13.07 6.53 -16.25
C ASP A 110 11.66 5.95 -16.50
N PRO A 111 10.70 6.77 -16.97
CA PRO A 111 9.33 6.31 -17.24
C PRO A 111 9.26 5.30 -18.40
N THR A 112 10.20 5.34 -19.36
CA THR A 112 10.19 4.45 -20.54
C THR A 112 10.44 2.99 -20.19
N LEU A 113 11.09 2.72 -19.05
CA LEU A 113 11.30 1.37 -18.53
C LEU A 113 9.98 0.61 -18.35
N LEU A 114 8.86 1.28 -18.07
CA LEU A 114 7.57 0.60 -17.89
C LEU A 114 7.08 -0.02 -19.21
N ASP A 115 7.21 0.71 -20.32
CA ASP A 115 6.79 0.23 -21.64
C ASP A 115 7.69 -0.91 -22.12
N GLU A 116 9.01 -0.82 -21.87
CA GLU A 116 9.97 -1.89 -22.17
C GLU A 116 9.74 -3.16 -21.34
N ILE A 117 9.41 -3.03 -20.05
CA ILE A 117 9.03 -4.16 -19.21
C ILE A 117 7.72 -4.79 -19.73
N GLY A 118 6.76 -3.97 -20.15
CA GLY A 118 5.54 -4.43 -20.80
C GLY A 118 5.82 -5.27 -22.06
N ALA A 119 6.71 -4.78 -22.92
CA ALA A 119 7.15 -5.49 -24.13
C ALA A 119 7.93 -6.78 -23.81
N LYS A 120 8.78 -6.80 -22.77
CA LYS A 120 9.55 -7.99 -22.36
C LYS A 120 8.70 -9.07 -21.68
N LEU A 121 7.56 -8.71 -21.10
CA LEU A 121 6.64 -9.64 -20.42
C LEU A 121 5.48 -10.16 -21.30
N ASP A 122 5.21 -9.53 -22.45
CA ASP A 122 4.17 -9.91 -23.43
C ASP A 122 2.81 -10.26 -22.78
N PHE A 123 2.29 -9.35 -21.95
CA PHE A 123 0.95 -9.51 -21.37
C PHE A 123 -0.10 -9.53 -22.47
N ARG A 124 -0.96 -10.56 -22.46
CA ARG A 124 -2.04 -10.75 -23.43
C ARG A 124 -3.39 -10.85 -22.76
N ASN A 125 -4.41 -10.35 -23.46
CA ASN A 125 -5.80 -10.56 -23.09
C ASN A 125 -6.13 -12.06 -23.22
N PRO A 126 -6.65 -12.75 -22.18
CA PRO A 126 -6.95 -14.17 -22.25
C PRO A 126 -8.09 -14.51 -23.24
N ASP A 127 -9.00 -13.56 -23.52
CA ASP A 127 -10.16 -13.75 -24.38
C ASP A 127 -9.83 -13.47 -25.87
N THR A 128 -9.01 -12.45 -26.16
CA THR A 128 -8.68 -12.04 -27.54
C THR A 128 -7.27 -12.45 -28.00
N GLY A 129 -6.36 -12.79 -27.09
CA GLY A 129 -4.95 -13.07 -27.38
C GLY A 129 -4.12 -11.83 -27.76
N GLU A 130 -4.74 -10.65 -27.82
CA GLU A 130 -4.08 -9.39 -28.17
C GLU A 130 -3.16 -8.89 -27.04
N PRO A 131 -2.05 -8.21 -27.36
CA PRO A 131 -1.17 -7.63 -26.37
C PRO A 131 -1.87 -6.49 -25.61
N VAL A 132 -1.70 -6.46 -24.28
CA VAL A 132 -2.28 -5.48 -23.37
C VAL A 132 -1.15 -4.71 -22.70
N SER A 133 -1.23 -3.38 -22.70
CA SER A 133 -0.19 -2.56 -22.06
C SER A 133 -0.32 -2.59 -20.54
N LEU A 134 0.79 -2.40 -19.84
CA LEU A 134 0.79 -2.31 -18.37
C LEU A 134 -0.12 -1.18 -17.87
N ALA A 135 -0.21 -0.07 -18.59
CA ALA A 135 -1.14 1.01 -18.28
C ALA A 135 -2.63 0.60 -18.40
N GLN A 136 -2.98 -0.23 -19.39
CA GLN A 136 -4.35 -0.80 -19.52
C GLN A 136 -4.68 -1.77 -18.38
N LEU A 137 -3.68 -2.49 -17.86
CA LEU A 137 -3.80 -3.31 -16.64
C LEU A 137 -3.82 -2.50 -15.35
N GLY A 138 -3.81 -1.16 -15.40
CA GLY A 138 -3.75 -0.30 -14.21
C GLY A 138 -2.42 -0.37 -13.46
N VAL A 139 -1.37 -0.91 -14.08
CA VAL A 139 -0.04 -0.98 -13.49
C VAL A 139 0.66 0.37 -13.64
N SER A 140 1.22 0.86 -12.54
CA SER A 140 2.03 2.08 -12.51
C SER A 140 3.34 1.83 -11.76
N MET A 141 4.37 2.58 -12.13
CA MET A 141 5.72 2.38 -11.61
C MET A 141 6.31 3.70 -11.15
N ARG A 142 6.95 3.71 -9.98
CA ARG A 142 7.67 4.87 -9.46
C ARG A 142 9.05 4.44 -8.99
N GLY A 143 10.04 4.72 -9.83
CA GLY A 143 11.45 4.57 -9.52
C GLY A 143 12.03 5.75 -8.75
N GLY A 144 13.30 5.61 -8.34
CA GLY A 144 14.10 6.65 -7.71
C GLY A 144 15.37 6.07 -7.10
N GLY A 145 16.14 6.93 -6.45
CA GLY A 145 17.31 6.50 -5.71
C GLY A 145 17.86 7.58 -4.78
N GLN A 146 18.83 7.20 -3.95
CA GLN A 146 19.51 8.05 -2.99
C GLN A 146 21.00 7.70 -2.95
N CYS A 147 21.86 8.71 -2.79
CA CYS A 147 23.26 8.48 -2.45
C CYS A 147 23.35 7.81 -1.07
N ILE A 148 24.18 6.77 -0.96
CA ILE A 148 24.50 6.11 0.30
C ILE A 148 26.02 6.03 0.52
N ARG A 149 26.42 5.98 1.79
CA ARG A 149 27.75 5.60 2.22
C ARG A 149 27.67 4.25 2.90
N VAL A 150 28.50 3.30 2.48
CA VAL A 150 28.59 1.95 3.03
C VAL A 150 29.95 1.79 3.68
N GLN A 151 30.01 1.21 4.88
CA GLN A 151 31.28 0.82 5.47
C GLN A 151 31.61 -0.64 5.07
N THR A 152 32.72 -0.84 4.38
CA THR A 152 33.21 -2.17 4.00
C THR A 152 33.72 -2.94 5.21
N ARG A 153 33.89 -4.27 5.06
CA ARG A 153 34.55 -5.11 6.08
C ARG A 153 36.01 -4.70 6.35
N SER A 154 36.67 -4.04 5.39
CA SER A 154 37.99 -3.41 5.54
C SER A 154 37.95 -2.06 6.31
N GLY A 155 36.79 -1.66 6.85
CA GLY A 155 36.59 -0.43 7.61
C GLY A 155 36.49 0.84 6.75
N ARG A 156 36.63 0.71 5.43
CA ARG A 156 36.63 1.83 4.48
C ARG A 156 35.20 2.29 4.23
N THR A 157 34.99 3.61 4.13
CA THR A 157 33.70 4.16 3.69
C THR A 157 33.73 4.33 2.17
N VAL A 158 32.71 3.81 1.48
CA VAL A 158 32.55 3.91 0.02
C VAL A 158 31.21 4.55 -0.32
N THR A 159 31.18 5.42 -1.33
CA THR A 159 29.94 6.04 -1.82
C THR A 159 29.32 5.20 -2.94
N GLY A 160 28.02 4.93 -2.81
CA GLY A 160 27.19 4.20 -3.78
C GLY A 160 25.79 4.80 -3.89
N ALA A 161 24.89 4.10 -4.57
CA ALA A 161 23.47 4.47 -4.67
C ALA A 161 22.55 3.36 -4.18
N LEU A 162 21.55 3.74 -3.38
CA LEU A 162 20.38 2.91 -3.08
C LEU A 162 19.30 3.24 -4.11
N LEU A 163 19.02 2.31 -5.01
CA LEU A 163 18.05 2.47 -6.09
C LEU A 163 16.79 1.70 -5.72
N TYR A 164 15.62 2.30 -5.87
CA TYR A 164 14.36 1.69 -5.48
C TYR A 164 13.29 1.86 -6.54
N ASN A 165 12.36 0.92 -6.57
CA ASN A 165 11.20 0.97 -7.42
C ASN A 165 9.96 0.46 -6.67
N ALA A 166 8.87 1.21 -6.76
CA ALA A 166 7.55 0.81 -6.28
C ALA A 166 6.62 0.61 -7.48
N VAL A 167 6.26 -0.65 -7.73
CA VAL A 167 5.27 -1.05 -8.73
C VAL A 167 3.92 -1.19 -8.04
N ARG A 168 2.90 -0.52 -8.58
CA ARG A 168 1.50 -0.65 -8.17
C ARG A 168 0.68 -1.34 -9.25
N GLY A 169 -0.34 -2.10 -8.88
CA GLY A 169 -1.24 -2.75 -9.83
C GLY A 169 -2.35 -3.54 -9.14
N PRO A 170 -3.27 -4.15 -9.92
CA PRO A 170 -4.48 -4.79 -9.41
C PRO A 170 -4.20 -6.10 -8.68
N ASP A 171 -3.13 -6.81 -9.05
CA ASP A 171 -2.79 -8.12 -8.51
C ASP A 171 -1.31 -8.27 -8.13
N ARG A 172 -1.06 -9.27 -7.27
CA ARG A 172 0.27 -9.53 -6.73
C ARG A 172 1.22 -10.13 -7.77
N SER A 173 0.75 -11.07 -8.58
CA SER A 173 1.54 -11.75 -9.60
C SER A 173 2.10 -10.77 -10.64
N THR A 174 1.27 -9.87 -11.17
CA THR A 174 1.69 -8.84 -12.14
C THR A 174 2.67 -7.86 -11.50
N THR A 175 2.39 -7.35 -10.29
CA THR A 175 3.30 -6.40 -9.63
C THR A 175 4.64 -7.04 -9.26
N GLU A 176 4.68 -8.31 -8.83
CA GLU A 176 5.93 -9.06 -8.58
C GLU A 176 6.66 -9.47 -9.87
N ALA A 177 5.95 -9.68 -10.99
CA ALA A 177 6.56 -9.94 -12.29
C ALA A 177 7.23 -8.68 -12.86
N VAL A 178 6.51 -7.56 -12.90
CA VAL A 178 7.01 -6.25 -13.36
C VAL A 178 8.17 -5.78 -12.47
N ALA A 179 8.08 -5.96 -11.16
CA ALA A 179 9.15 -5.58 -10.23
C ALA A 179 10.44 -6.41 -10.45
N ARG A 180 10.32 -7.73 -10.73
CA ARG A 180 11.48 -8.57 -11.10
C ARG A 180 12.04 -8.16 -12.47
N ALA A 181 11.19 -7.96 -13.47
CA ALA A 181 11.60 -7.54 -14.80
C ALA A 181 12.33 -6.18 -14.79
N TRP A 182 11.85 -5.21 -13.99
CA TRP A 182 12.56 -3.95 -13.74
C TRP A 182 13.97 -4.21 -13.22
N SER A 183 14.12 -5.04 -12.17
CA SER A 183 15.44 -5.30 -11.60
C SER A 183 16.40 -5.95 -12.58
N GLN A 184 15.92 -6.89 -13.40
CA GLN A 184 16.72 -7.57 -14.43
C GLN A 184 17.13 -6.60 -15.53
N LEU A 185 16.18 -5.88 -16.13
CA LEU A 185 16.43 -4.91 -17.20
C LEU A 185 17.38 -3.79 -16.74
N PHE A 186 17.21 -3.31 -15.50
CA PHE A 186 18.07 -2.28 -14.92
C PHE A 186 19.51 -2.77 -14.69
N MET A 187 19.68 -4.01 -14.22
CA MET A 187 21.00 -4.64 -14.10
C MET A 187 21.65 -4.88 -15.47
N GLU A 188 20.88 -5.38 -16.45
CA GLU A 188 21.34 -5.60 -17.84
C GLU A 188 21.85 -4.29 -18.47
N ARG A 189 21.08 -3.19 -18.38
CA ARG A 189 21.46 -1.86 -18.89
C ARG A 189 22.68 -1.29 -18.17
N SER A 190 22.65 -1.26 -16.85
CA SER A 190 23.73 -0.65 -16.06
C SER A 190 25.06 -1.37 -16.23
N ALA A 191 25.05 -2.70 -16.44
CA ALA A 191 26.25 -3.47 -16.74
C ALA A 191 26.87 -3.10 -18.10
N ALA A 192 26.06 -2.65 -19.06
CA ALA A 192 26.53 -2.17 -20.37
C ALA A 192 26.99 -0.70 -20.34
N GLU A 193 26.33 0.16 -19.56
CA GLU A 193 26.59 1.60 -19.52
C GLU A 193 27.68 2.02 -18.51
N LEU A 194 27.83 1.29 -17.40
CA LEU A 194 28.61 1.70 -16.24
C LEU A 194 29.63 0.63 -15.82
N ALA A 195 30.70 0.56 -16.62
CA ALA A 195 31.86 -0.29 -16.32
C ALA A 195 32.40 -0.01 -14.91
N GLY A 196 32.60 -1.06 -14.12
CA GLY A 196 33.09 -0.95 -12.75
C GLY A 196 32.02 -0.65 -11.69
N VAL A 197 30.73 -0.71 -12.03
CA VAL A 197 29.62 -0.72 -11.06
C VAL A 197 29.11 -2.15 -10.87
N SER A 198 28.90 -2.54 -9.61
CA SER A 198 28.20 -3.77 -9.22
C SER A 198 26.82 -3.42 -8.67
N LEU A 199 25.81 -4.10 -9.19
CA LEU A 199 24.43 -4.01 -8.72
C LEU A 199 24.06 -5.30 -8.01
N GLN A 200 23.52 -5.19 -6.80
CA GLN A 200 23.03 -6.32 -6.02
C GLN A 200 21.72 -5.95 -5.32
N PRO A 201 20.85 -6.92 -4.97
CA PRO A 201 19.65 -6.64 -4.19
C PRO A 201 20.01 -6.08 -2.80
N ALA A 202 19.28 -5.08 -2.32
CA ALA A 202 19.60 -4.44 -1.04
C ALA A 202 19.57 -5.42 0.16
N HIS A 203 18.77 -6.48 0.08
CA HIS A 203 18.68 -7.52 1.11
C HIS A 203 19.90 -8.46 1.17
N THR A 204 20.83 -8.40 0.22
CA THR A 204 22.11 -9.15 0.27
C THR A 204 23.25 -8.31 0.86
N LEU A 205 23.00 -7.05 1.25
CA LEU A 205 24.01 -6.23 1.90
C LEU A 205 24.01 -6.51 3.42
N GLU A 206 25.03 -7.21 3.89
CA GLU A 206 25.22 -7.53 5.31
C GLU A 206 25.74 -6.36 6.16
N VAL A 207 26.24 -5.30 5.52
CA VAL A 207 26.86 -4.15 6.18
C VAL A 207 25.90 -2.95 6.28
N PRO A 208 25.96 -2.18 7.38
CA PRO A 208 25.13 -0.98 7.52
C PRO A 208 25.53 0.09 6.49
N TYR A 209 24.54 0.92 6.14
CA TYR A 209 24.72 2.06 5.25
C TYR A 209 24.03 3.30 5.81
N GLU A 210 24.58 4.46 5.46
CA GLU A 210 24.05 5.78 5.81
C GLU A 210 23.59 6.50 4.52
N ILE A 211 22.51 7.27 4.61
CA ILE A 211 22.08 8.14 3.50
C ILE A 211 22.97 9.38 3.47
N CYS A 212 23.49 9.75 2.30
CA CYS A 212 24.26 10.98 2.14
C CYS A 212 23.41 12.21 2.50
N ARG A 213 24.00 13.13 3.27
CA ARG A 213 23.43 14.44 3.61
C ARG A 213 24.21 15.54 2.88
#